data_AF-A0A942MFN2-F1
#
_entry.id   AF-A0A942MFN2-F1
#
_cell.length_a   1.000
_cell.length_b   1.000
_cell.length_c   1.000
_cell.angle_alpha   90.00
_cell.angle_beta   90.00
_cell.angle_gamma   90.00
#
_symmetry.space_group_name_H-M   'P 1'
#
loop_
_entity.id
_entity.type
_entity.pdbx_description
1 polymer ?
#
loop_
_entity_poly.entity_id
_entity_poly.type
_entity_poly.pdbx_seq_one_letter_code
_entity_poly.pdbx_strand_id
1 'polypeptide(L)'
;MRKVAVPVVIVALVFFSFWAGRSVGANTVPEPGSEQDPLISRSYLEQYVAQQIGTTLGQTVVLTRGDIPFDSIAVAPLVQKFNAVMLLTTPQTLSMEAGRAFKALQPKKIFIIGGPVAVSQQIENQLRSSLPQAEIIRIEGATRYETAEKIAAAASGRTW
;
A
#
# COMPACT_ATOMS: atom_id res chain seq x y z
N MET A 1 -16.20 62.77 -39.38
CA MET A 1 -15.26 61.97 -38.55
C MET A 1 -16.08 61.08 -37.63
N ARG A 2 -15.60 59.85 -37.41
CA ARG A 2 -16.37 58.63 -37.06
C ARG A 2 -17.16 58.71 -35.75
N LYS A 3 -18.44 58.32 -35.79
CA LYS A 3 -19.22 57.90 -34.62
C LYS A 3 -18.65 56.56 -34.14
N VAL A 4 -18.29 56.46 -32.86
CA VAL A 4 -18.06 55.17 -32.20
C VAL A 4 -19.00 55.12 -31.01
N ALA A 5 -20.12 54.43 -31.21
CA ALA A 5 -21.00 54.01 -30.13
C ALA A 5 -20.29 52.87 -29.37
N VAL A 6 -20.20 52.99 -28.05
CA VAL A 6 -19.79 51.89 -27.18
C VAL A 6 -21.05 51.08 -26.86
N PRO A 7 -21.17 49.81 -27.27
CA PRO A 7 -22.32 49.00 -26.92
C PRO A 7 -22.17 48.44 -25.50
N VAL A 8 -23.23 48.62 -24.72
CA VAL A 8 -23.54 47.84 -23.52
C VAL A 8 -23.61 46.36 -23.93
N VAL A 9 -22.84 45.49 -23.27
CA VAL A 9 -23.03 44.04 -23.38
C VAL A 9 -23.42 43.49 -22.01
N ILE A 10 -24.66 43.06 -21.98
CA ILE A 10 -25.39 42.38 -20.91
C ILE A 10 -24.79 41.00 -20.67
N VAL A 11 -24.56 40.64 -19.41
CA VAL A 11 -24.18 39.29 -19.00
C VAL A 11 -25.38 38.37 -19.24
N ALA A 12 -25.31 37.54 -20.27
CA ALA A 12 -26.32 36.54 -20.59
C ALA A 12 -25.96 35.20 -19.93
N LEU A 13 -26.77 34.82 -18.93
CA LEU A 13 -26.92 33.48 -18.39
C LEU A 13 -27.18 32.48 -19.53
N VAL A 14 -26.31 31.50 -19.70
CA VAL A 14 -26.59 30.37 -20.61
C VAL A 14 -27.48 29.37 -19.86
N PHE A 15 -28.78 29.48 -20.15
CA PHE A 15 -29.79 28.45 -19.92
C PHE A 15 -29.49 27.24 -20.82
N PHE A 16 -29.14 26.10 -20.22
CA PHE A 16 -29.19 24.81 -20.91
C PHE A 16 -30.40 24.03 -20.40
N SER A 17 -31.54 24.26 -21.05
CA SER A 17 -32.74 23.44 -20.89
C SER A 17 -32.64 22.22 -21.81
N PHE A 18 -32.32 21.06 -21.25
CA PHE A 18 -32.70 19.78 -21.84
C PHE A 18 -33.45 18.96 -20.79
N TRP A 19 -34.77 18.96 -20.91
CA TRP A 19 -35.74 18.32 -20.02
C TRP A 19 -36.03 16.90 -20.53
N ALA A 20 -35.79 15.89 -19.69
CA ALA A 20 -36.70 14.76 -19.44
C ALA A 20 -36.03 13.68 -18.56
N GLY A 21 -36.51 13.55 -17.33
CA GLY A 21 -36.63 12.26 -16.64
C GLY A 21 -35.36 11.45 -16.35
N ARG A 22 -34.61 11.83 -15.31
CA ARG A 22 -33.95 10.84 -14.45
C ARG A 22 -33.85 11.40 -13.04
N SER A 23 -34.60 10.82 -12.11
CA SER A 23 -34.42 11.01 -10.68
C SER A 23 -33.03 10.51 -10.30
N VAL A 24 -32.05 11.42 -10.24
CA VAL A 24 -30.81 11.18 -9.51
C VAL A 24 -31.19 11.34 -8.05
N GLY A 25 -31.41 10.22 -7.37
CA GLY A 25 -31.56 10.21 -5.92
C GLY A 25 -30.34 10.91 -5.32
N ALA A 26 -30.57 11.99 -4.60
CA ALA A 26 -29.54 12.64 -3.81
C ALA A 26 -29.11 11.63 -2.74
N ASN A 27 -27.95 11.00 -2.92
CA ASN A 27 -27.32 10.27 -1.83
C ASN A 27 -26.81 11.31 -0.83
N THR A 28 -27.63 11.60 0.17
CA THR A 28 -27.26 12.36 1.36
C THR A 28 -26.11 11.64 2.07
N VAL A 29 -25.07 12.37 2.46
CA VAL A 29 -24.00 11.82 3.33
C VAL A 29 -24.65 11.34 4.62
N PRO A 30 -24.56 10.04 4.97
CA PRO A 30 -25.16 9.51 6.18
C PRO A 30 -24.52 10.13 7.43
N GLU A 31 -25.35 10.35 8.47
CA GLU A 31 -24.87 10.82 9.78
C GLU A 31 -23.89 9.81 10.41
N PRO A 32 -22.79 10.25 11.06
CA PRO A 32 -21.80 9.37 11.65
C PRO A 32 -22.42 8.41 12.68
N GLY A 33 -22.19 7.11 12.51
CA GLY A 33 -22.74 6.07 13.40
C GLY A 33 -24.16 5.57 13.08
N SER A 34 -24.74 5.99 11.94
CA SER A 34 -25.97 5.37 11.41
C SER A 34 -25.66 4.06 10.66
N GLU A 35 -26.64 3.19 10.50
CA GLU A 35 -26.52 1.89 9.80
C GLU A 35 -26.09 2.03 8.31
N GLN A 36 -26.13 3.25 7.78
CA GLN A 36 -25.70 3.64 6.44
C GLN A 36 -24.28 4.25 6.41
N ASP A 37 -23.59 4.34 7.55
CA ASP A 37 -22.22 4.84 7.63
C ASP A 37 -21.27 3.92 6.83
N PRO A 38 -20.66 4.42 5.73
CA PRO A 38 -19.78 3.62 4.89
C PRO A 38 -18.54 3.10 5.62
N LEU A 39 -18.21 3.63 6.80
CA LEU A 39 -17.12 3.14 7.65
C LEU A 39 -17.50 1.90 8.47
N ILE A 40 -18.79 1.57 8.63
CA ILE A 40 -19.24 0.38 9.37
C ILE A 40 -19.50 -0.80 8.44
N SER A 41 -19.72 -0.54 7.14
CA SER A 41 -19.99 -1.61 6.20
C SER A 41 -18.73 -2.41 5.89
N ARG A 42 -18.73 -3.67 6.34
CA ARG A 42 -17.63 -4.62 6.14
C ARG A 42 -17.23 -4.77 4.67
N SER A 43 -18.19 -4.72 3.75
CA SER A 43 -17.89 -4.81 2.30
C SER A 43 -17.19 -3.55 1.77
N TYR A 44 -17.52 -2.37 2.29
CA TYR A 44 -16.86 -1.13 1.92
C TYR A 44 -15.48 -1.02 2.55
N LEU A 45 -15.30 -1.48 3.79
CA LEU A 45 -13.97 -1.61 4.39
C LEU A 45 -13.13 -2.63 3.61
N GLU A 46 -13.68 -3.79 3.26
CA GLU A 46 -12.99 -4.79 2.43
C GLU A 46 -12.64 -4.23 1.04
N GLN A 47 -13.54 -3.47 0.41
CA GLN A 47 -13.31 -2.85 -0.90
C GLN A 47 -12.33 -1.67 -0.84
N TYR A 48 -12.39 -0.84 0.20
CA TYR A 48 -11.47 0.28 0.43
C TYR A 48 -10.08 -0.24 0.73
N VAL A 49 -9.97 -1.23 1.62
CA VAL A 49 -8.72 -1.96 1.89
C VAL A 49 -8.22 -2.64 0.61
N ALA A 50 -9.07 -3.30 -0.17
CA ALA A 50 -8.67 -3.91 -1.45
C ALA A 50 -8.26 -2.88 -2.52
N GLN A 51 -8.84 -1.68 -2.55
CA GLN A 51 -8.43 -0.61 -3.47
C GLN A 51 -7.10 0.02 -3.05
N GLN A 52 -6.92 0.31 -1.76
CA GLN A 52 -5.69 0.86 -1.20
C GLN A 52 -4.54 -0.15 -1.29
N ILE A 53 -4.81 -1.42 -0.97
CA ILE A 53 -3.86 -2.53 -1.13
C ILE A 53 -3.59 -2.80 -2.61
N GLY A 54 -4.63 -3.00 -3.43
CA GLY A 54 -4.51 -3.49 -4.80
C GLY A 54 -3.93 -2.52 -5.83
N THR A 55 -3.89 -1.20 -5.58
CA THR A 55 -3.40 -0.23 -6.58
C THR A 55 -2.17 0.57 -6.16
N THR A 56 -1.74 0.50 -4.88
CA THR A 56 -0.56 1.25 -4.40
C THR A 56 0.34 0.45 -3.44
N LEU A 57 -0.18 -0.59 -2.77
CA LEU A 57 0.46 -1.38 -1.71
C LEU A 57 0.68 -2.82 -2.20
N GLY A 58 1.81 -3.08 -2.85
CA GLY A 58 2.06 -4.43 -3.39
C GLY A 58 3.26 -4.53 -4.31
N GLN A 59 3.81 -3.39 -4.75
CA GLN A 59 5.11 -3.41 -5.41
C GLN A 59 6.23 -3.84 -4.46
N THR A 60 6.09 -3.52 -3.17
CA THR A 60 7.09 -3.86 -2.15
C THR A 60 6.48 -4.72 -1.06
N VAL A 61 7.19 -5.77 -0.67
CA VAL A 61 6.87 -6.61 0.49
C VAL A 61 8.02 -6.56 1.48
N VAL A 62 7.71 -6.52 2.77
CA VAL A 62 8.67 -6.74 3.86
C VAL A 62 8.36 -8.09 4.49
N LEU A 63 9.27 -9.05 4.37
CA LEU A 63 9.14 -10.38 4.94
C LEU A 63 10.00 -10.49 6.21
N THR A 64 9.39 -10.93 7.30
CA THR A 64 10.08 -11.17 8.58
C THR A 64 9.55 -12.41 9.25
N ARG A 65 10.31 -12.95 10.22
CA ARG A 65 9.82 -14.01 11.10
C ARG A 65 8.67 -13.51 11.98
N GLY A 66 7.69 -14.37 12.24
CA GLY A 66 6.51 -14.07 13.07
C GLY A 66 6.54 -14.64 14.48
N ASP A 67 7.44 -15.58 14.77
CA ASP A 67 7.53 -16.28 16.07
C ASP A 67 8.33 -15.50 17.13
N ILE A 68 9.34 -14.74 16.71
CA ILE A 68 10.14 -13.89 17.59
C ILE A 68 10.28 -12.50 16.97
N PRO A 69 9.51 -11.50 17.43
CA PRO A 69 9.37 -10.23 16.72
C PRO A 69 10.43 -9.18 17.11
N PHE A 70 11.70 -9.56 17.29
CA PHE A 70 12.72 -8.56 17.66
C PHE A 70 13.05 -7.62 16.50
N ASP A 71 13.31 -8.17 15.32
CA ASP A 71 13.66 -7.36 14.15
C ASP A 71 12.41 -6.85 13.43
N SER A 72 11.27 -7.54 13.58
CA SER A 72 10.01 -7.19 12.92
C SER A 72 9.39 -5.91 13.45
N ILE A 73 9.63 -5.52 14.70
CA ILE A 73 9.10 -4.26 15.28
C ILE A 73 9.78 -3.04 14.65
N ALA A 74 11.06 -3.16 14.28
CA ALA A 74 11.82 -2.05 13.74
C ALA A 74 11.44 -1.67 12.29
N VAL A 75 10.63 -2.49 11.59
CA VAL A 75 10.36 -2.33 10.15
C VAL A 75 9.38 -1.22 9.80
N ALA A 76 8.65 -0.66 10.77
CA ALA A 76 7.58 0.32 10.49
C ALA A 76 8.02 1.50 9.61
N PRO A 77 9.20 2.13 9.81
CA PRO A 77 9.68 3.21 8.93
C PRO A 77 9.93 2.73 7.50
N LEU A 78 10.42 1.49 7.34
CA LEU A 78 10.68 0.89 6.02
C LEU A 78 9.37 0.61 5.29
N VAL A 79 8.39 0.04 6.00
CA VAL A 79 7.04 -0.22 5.48
C VAL A 79 6.39 1.07 5.00
N GLN A 80 6.47 2.14 5.80
CA GLN A 80 5.92 3.45 5.44
C GLN A 80 6.65 4.06 4.23
N LYS A 81 7.98 4.02 4.21
CA LYS A 81 8.80 4.59 3.13
C LYS A 81 8.47 3.99 1.76
N PHE A 82 8.29 2.67 1.71
CA PHE A 82 8.10 1.93 0.46
C PHE A 82 6.63 1.60 0.16
N ASN A 83 5.70 2.08 0.99
CA ASN A 83 4.29 1.70 0.93
C ASN A 83 4.15 0.17 0.79
N ALA A 84 4.84 -0.56 1.68
CA ALA A 84 5.03 -1.99 1.57
C ALA A 84 3.99 -2.79 2.35
N VAL A 85 3.76 -4.04 1.95
CA VAL A 85 2.97 -4.99 2.74
C VAL A 85 3.92 -5.81 3.62
N MET A 86 3.65 -5.86 4.92
CA MET A 86 4.41 -6.69 5.86
C MET A 86 3.83 -8.11 5.90
N LEU A 87 4.66 -9.11 5.66
CA LEU A 87 4.31 -10.53 5.74
C LEU A 87 5.15 -11.23 6.80
N LEU A 88 4.52 -12.20 7.47
CA LEU A 88 5.15 -13.01 8.52
C LEU A 88 5.36 -14.45 8.05
N THR A 89 6.51 -15.01 8.40
CA THR A 89 6.87 -16.40 8.11
C THR A 89 7.44 -17.12 9.33
N THR A 90 7.55 -18.44 9.26
CA THR A 90 8.42 -19.19 10.18
C THR A 90 9.86 -19.13 9.69
N PRO A 91 10.87 -19.38 10.55
CA PRO A 91 12.27 -19.23 10.17
C PRO A 91 12.72 -20.15 9.03
N GLN A 92 12.19 -21.38 8.98
CA GLN A 92 12.64 -22.40 8.03
C GLN A 92 11.71 -22.53 6.82
N THR A 93 10.42 -22.27 6.99
CA THR A 93 9.41 -22.52 5.97
C THR A 93 8.57 -21.27 5.72
N LEU A 94 8.38 -20.94 4.44
CA LEU A 94 7.44 -19.90 4.03
C LEU A 94 6.01 -20.29 4.45
N SER A 95 5.37 -19.47 5.27
CA SER A 95 3.99 -19.73 5.73
C SER A 95 3.02 -19.82 4.55
N MET A 96 1.95 -20.60 4.70
CA MET A 96 0.94 -20.74 3.64
C MET A 96 0.28 -19.39 3.31
N GLU A 97 0.05 -18.58 4.32
CA GLU A 97 -0.54 -17.24 4.24
C GLU A 97 0.39 -16.30 3.48
N ALA A 98 1.69 -16.26 3.82
CA ALA A 98 2.67 -15.47 3.07
C ALA A 98 2.78 -15.96 1.63
N GLY A 99 2.81 -17.28 1.39
CA GLY A 99 2.84 -17.85 0.05
C GLY A 99 1.63 -17.46 -0.80
N ARG A 100 0.42 -17.44 -0.23
CA ARG A 100 -0.80 -16.95 -0.90
C ARG A 100 -0.69 -15.45 -1.20
N ALA A 101 -0.22 -14.66 -0.24
CA ALA A 101 -0.03 -13.22 -0.43
C ALA A 101 0.99 -12.91 -1.53
N PHE A 102 2.13 -13.61 -1.58
CA PHE A 102 3.12 -13.46 -2.66
C PHE A 102 2.52 -13.76 -4.03
N LYS A 103 1.69 -14.80 -4.14
CA LYS A 103 0.99 -15.15 -5.40
C LYS A 103 -0.01 -14.07 -5.83
N ALA A 104 -0.74 -13.50 -4.88
CA ALA A 104 -1.75 -12.46 -5.14
C ALA A 104 -1.12 -11.10 -5.46
N LEU A 105 -0.06 -10.71 -4.74
CA LEU A 105 0.57 -9.40 -4.85
C LEU A 105 1.57 -9.29 -6.01
N GLN A 106 2.25 -10.39 -6.36
CA GLN A 106 3.33 -10.40 -7.38
C GLN A 106 4.32 -9.24 -7.19
N PRO A 107 4.97 -9.13 -6.01
CA PRO A 107 5.77 -7.95 -5.69
C PRO A 107 7.00 -7.81 -6.57
N LYS A 108 7.38 -6.57 -6.85
CA LYS A 108 8.60 -6.22 -7.60
C LYS A 108 9.82 -6.06 -6.70
N LYS A 109 9.60 -5.82 -5.40
CA LYS A 109 10.65 -5.62 -4.41
C LYS A 109 10.30 -6.37 -3.13
N ILE A 110 11.26 -7.07 -2.57
CA ILE A 110 11.09 -7.83 -1.34
C ILE A 110 12.26 -7.53 -0.41
N PHE A 111 11.96 -7.02 0.77
CA PHE A 111 12.92 -6.88 1.86
C PHE A 111 12.78 -8.08 2.80
N ILE A 112 13.83 -8.88 2.94
CA ILE A 112 13.91 -9.93 3.95
C ILE A 112 14.62 -9.35 5.16
N ILE A 113 13.98 -9.44 6.33
CA ILE A 113 14.49 -8.85 7.57
C ILE A 113 15.10 -9.93 8.46
N GLY A 114 16.32 -9.66 8.91
CA GLY A 114 17.11 -10.56 9.74
C GLY A 114 17.92 -11.56 8.93
N GLY A 115 18.88 -12.19 9.60
CA GLY A 115 19.78 -13.14 8.95
C GLY A 115 19.18 -14.53 8.70
N PRO A 116 19.98 -15.49 8.20
CA PRO A 116 19.52 -16.84 7.86
C PRO A 116 18.88 -17.61 9.02
N VAL A 117 19.19 -17.26 10.27
CA VAL A 117 18.56 -17.85 11.46
C VAL A 117 17.12 -17.32 11.67
N ALA A 118 16.85 -16.08 11.25
CA ALA A 118 15.54 -15.46 11.34
C ALA A 118 14.65 -15.83 10.14
N VAL A 119 15.19 -15.73 8.92
CA VAL A 119 14.54 -16.17 7.68
C VAL A 119 15.57 -16.92 6.85
N SER A 120 15.37 -18.22 6.69
CA SER A 120 16.36 -19.12 6.08
C SER A 120 16.75 -18.73 4.66
N GLN A 121 17.95 -19.13 4.26
CA GLN A 121 18.41 -18.98 2.88
C GLN A 121 17.53 -19.78 1.91
N GLN A 122 16.92 -20.87 2.38
CA GLN A 122 15.98 -21.66 1.58
C GLN A 122 14.75 -20.84 1.17
N ILE A 123 14.17 -20.07 2.10
CA ILE A 123 13.03 -19.19 1.78
C ILE A 123 13.44 -18.13 0.75
N GLU A 124 14.61 -17.50 0.93
CA GLU A 124 15.11 -16.53 -0.03
C GLU A 124 15.29 -17.13 -1.43
N ASN A 125 15.90 -18.31 -1.53
CA ASN A 125 16.10 -19.03 -2.80
C ASN A 125 14.76 -19.43 -3.44
N GLN A 126 13.78 -19.85 -2.62
CA GLN A 126 12.43 -20.15 -3.07
C GLN A 126 11.76 -18.90 -3.68
N LEU A 127 11.90 -17.74 -3.03
CA LEU A 127 11.36 -16.48 -3.55
C LEU A 127 12.05 -16.03 -4.83
N ARG A 128 13.39 -16.13 -4.91
CA ARG A 128 14.16 -15.83 -6.14
C ARG A 128 13.71 -16.70 -7.32
N SER A 129 13.45 -17.98 -7.06
CA SER A 129 12.97 -18.91 -8.10
C SER A 129 11.52 -18.63 -8.51
N SER A 130 10.66 -18.29 -7.55
CA SER A 130 9.22 -18.07 -7.80
C SER A 130 8.90 -16.70 -8.40
N LEU A 131 9.76 -15.71 -8.14
CA LEU A 131 9.60 -14.31 -8.56
C LEU A 131 10.90 -13.80 -9.19
N PRO A 132 11.28 -14.31 -10.38
CA PRO A 132 12.58 -14.01 -10.98
C PRO A 132 12.77 -12.54 -11.37
N GLN A 133 11.68 -11.77 -11.48
CA GLN A 133 11.70 -10.34 -11.79
C GLN A 133 11.70 -9.46 -10.53
N ALA A 134 11.55 -10.04 -9.34
CA ALA A 134 11.54 -9.29 -8.10
C ALA A 134 12.96 -9.01 -7.60
N GLU A 135 13.20 -7.77 -7.19
CA GLU A 135 14.41 -7.37 -6.48
C GLU A 135 14.31 -7.85 -5.02
N ILE A 136 15.15 -8.81 -4.64
CA ILE A 136 15.18 -9.37 -3.27
C ILE A 136 16.42 -8.88 -2.54
N ILE A 137 16.19 -8.12 -1.46
CA ILE A 137 17.21 -7.50 -0.60
C ILE A 137 17.07 -8.06 0.81
N ARG A 138 18.18 -8.51 1.41
CA ARG A 138 18.23 -8.89 2.82
C ARG A 138 18.81 -7.76 3.66
N ILE A 139 18.12 -7.38 4.73
CA ILE A 139 18.61 -6.43 5.73
C ILE A 139 18.90 -7.21 7.02
N GLU A 140 20.17 -7.33 7.38
CA GLU A 140 20.61 -8.08 8.56
C GLU A 140 21.80 -7.40 9.25
N GLY A 141 21.88 -7.53 10.57
CA GLY A 141 23.03 -7.17 11.41
C GLY A 141 23.44 -8.34 12.32
N ALA A 142 24.61 -8.25 12.95
CA ALA A 142 25.05 -9.26 13.91
C ALA A 142 24.18 -9.26 15.18
N THR A 143 23.56 -8.12 15.47
CA THR A 143 22.63 -7.94 16.58
C THR A 143 21.31 -7.33 16.11
N ARG A 144 20.26 -7.47 16.93
CA ARG A 144 18.95 -6.82 16.71
C ARG A 144 19.06 -5.29 16.56
N TYR A 145 20.05 -4.69 17.21
CA TYR A 145 20.29 -3.25 17.17
C TYR A 145 20.91 -2.82 15.84
N GLU A 146 21.89 -3.57 15.35
CA GLU A 146 22.47 -3.34 14.02
C GLU A 146 21.45 -3.57 12.90
N THR A 147 20.59 -4.59 13.02
CA THR A 147 19.49 -4.78 12.07
C THR A 147 18.55 -3.57 12.08
N ALA A 148 18.18 -3.07 13.26
CA ALA A 148 17.32 -1.88 13.39
C ALA A 148 17.97 -0.61 12.81
N GLU A 149 19.28 -0.43 13.02
CA GLU A 149 20.05 0.69 12.43
C GLU A 149 20.01 0.64 10.90
N LYS A 150 20.27 -0.52 10.31
CA LYS A 150 20.23 -0.71 8.85
C LYS A 150 18.84 -0.50 8.28
N ILE A 151 17.79 -0.95 8.97
CA ILE A 151 16.40 -0.68 8.59
C ILE A 151 16.14 0.84 8.59
N ALA A 152 16.57 1.55 9.62
CA ALA A 152 16.41 3.00 9.70
C ALA A 152 17.21 3.73 8.60
N ALA A 153 18.42 3.28 8.30
CA ALA A 153 19.23 3.81 7.20
C ALA A 153 18.52 3.62 5.86
N ALA A 154 18.04 2.40 5.57
CA ALA A 154 17.26 2.07 4.37
C ALA A 154 16.00 2.94 4.23
N ALA A 155 15.26 3.14 5.32
CA ALA A 155 14.06 3.99 5.32
C ALA A 155 14.40 5.48 5.05
N SER A 156 15.54 5.96 5.55
CA SER A 156 16.01 7.34 5.33
C SER A 156 16.67 7.60 3.97
N GLY A 157 16.89 6.55 3.16
CA GLY A 157 17.60 6.65 1.88
C GLY A 157 19.12 6.76 2.01
N ARG A 158 19.68 6.47 3.18
CA ARG A 158 21.14 6.35 3.38
C ARG A 158 21.60 4.97 2.92
N THR A 159 22.82 4.88 2.41
CA THR A 159 23.51 3.61 2.16
C THR A 159 23.94 2.97 3.47
N TRP A 160 23.89 1.65 3.57
CA TRP A 160 24.13 0.86 4.79
C TRP A 160 24.78 -0.50 4.45
#